data_AF-A0AAQ4DM16-F1
#
_entry.id   AF-A0AAQ4DM16-F1
#
_cell.length_a   1.000
_cell.length_b   1.000
_cell.length_c   1.000
_cell.angle_alpha   90.00
_cell.angle_beta   90.00
_cell.angle_gamma   90.00
#
_symmetry.space_group_name_H-M   'P 1'
#
loop_
_entity.id
_entity.type
_entity.pdbx_description
1 polymer ?
#
loop_
_entity_poly.entity_id
_entity_poly.type
_entity_poly.pdbx_seq_one_letter_code
_entity_poly.pdbx_strand_id
1 'polypeptide(L)'
;MDAEVGGTSAEEDYEPEGWYKVKKGGKAVPMQREERQPEVSGAATQERPNHFKRAAGKKLAEKSVGKQHVLIPDGATRIILRPQGGLAPLTRLGAARLLYYVCKETGISYADARRDILSPNEAQQTLLIATEDKKRAEKYQQITSITTEEGSKTENKARMTIPESRGKGVMHNVHLSVSDAELVAELEFNASLGINPKVIAVRRLSPQSTTILLVFQEERLPRTIKLFGVYERCFLYRKRYEVCYRCGDLGHRMDVCPNPTSIKRCRNCGEKDPQKDQSCKETRCALCGKAHPLGDKTCKAMIRTPYLVKKNFWERKLAEEMLAKEEDFKLVPILKTPSQERKARSRSRSPNHFPPLSPSHPR
;
A
#
# COMPACT_ATOMS: atom_id res chain seq x y z
N MET A 1 -29.68 74.58 10.10
CA MET A 1 -30.97 74.64 10.78
C MET A 1 -31.95 73.89 9.90
N ASP A 2 -32.41 72.75 10.40
CA ASP A 2 -33.70 72.06 10.13
C ASP A 2 -33.95 71.58 8.69
N ALA A 3 -34.53 70.40 8.41
CA ALA A 3 -34.96 69.25 9.18
C ALA A 3 -35.18 68.08 8.18
N GLU A 4 -35.32 66.88 8.73
CA GLU A 4 -35.50 65.58 8.05
C GLU A 4 -36.86 65.34 7.36
N VAL A 5 -36.99 64.09 6.86
CA VAL A 5 -38.15 63.29 6.39
C VAL A 5 -38.29 63.26 4.85
N GLY A 6 -38.28 62.14 4.12
CA GLY A 6 -38.24 60.70 4.41
C GLY A 6 -38.69 59.93 3.13
N GLY A 7 -38.43 58.61 3.05
CA GLY A 7 -39.13 57.67 2.14
C GLY A 7 -38.42 57.29 0.83
N THR A 8 -37.63 56.20 0.83
CA THR A 8 -37.96 54.83 0.30
C THR A 8 -38.11 54.67 -1.22
N SER A 9 -37.20 53.92 -1.84
CA SER A 9 -37.52 52.60 -2.41
C SER A 9 -36.22 51.81 -2.64
N ALA A 10 -36.23 50.59 -2.13
CA ALA A 10 -35.16 49.61 -2.23
C ALA A 10 -35.31 48.87 -3.57
N GLU A 11 -34.24 48.81 -4.36
CA GLU A 11 -34.10 47.73 -5.33
C GLU A 11 -33.62 46.50 -4.56
N GLU A 12 -34.50 45.50 -4.49
CA GLU A 12 -34.27 44.19 -3.90
C GLU A 12 -33.21 43.43 -4.71
N ASP A 13 -31.99 43.37 -4.19
CA ASP A 13 -31.00 42.37 -4.62
C ASP A 13 -31.50 40.98 -4.19
N TYR A 14 -32.00 40.23 -5.15
CA TYR A 14 -32.33 38.82 -5.01
C TYR A 14 -31.03 38.00 -4.85
N GLU A 15 -30.57 37.83 -3.62
CA GLU A 15 -29.52 36.87 -3.28
C GLU A 15 -30.13 35.46 -3.09
N PRO A 16 -29.69 34.44 -3.86
CA PRO A 16 -30.21 33.08 -3.71
C PRO A 16 -29.74 32.47 -2.39
N GLU A 17 -30.70 32.21 -1.51
CA GLU A 17 -30.53 31.50 -0.24
C GLU A 17 -29.94 30.10 -0.40
N GLY A 18 -29.05 29.72 0.54
CA GLY A 18 -28.91 28.32 0.96
C GLY A 18 -27.70 27.53 0.44
N TRP A 19 -26.52 27.77 1.01
CA TRP A 19 -25.40 26.84 0.89
C TRP A 19 -25.60 25.63 1.83
N TYR A 20 -25.80 24.44 1.26
CA TYR A 20 -25.88 23.17 1.99
C TYR A 20 -24.53 22.45 2.01
N LYS A 21 -24.19 21.81 3.14
CA LYS A 21 -23.01 20.94 3.25
C LYS A 21 -23.44 19.47 3.21
N VAL A 22 -23.06 18.76 2.15
CA VAL A 22 -23.28 17.30 2.06
C VAL A 22 -22.06 16.58 2.64
N LYS A 23 -22.22 15.90 3.78
CA LYS A 23 -21.23 14.92 4.24
C LYS A 23 -21.47 13.60 3.50
N LYS A 24 -20.39 12.94 3.10
CA LYS A 24 -20.41 11.70 2.31
C LYS A 24 -21.29 10.63 3.01
N GLY A 25 -22.50 10.41 2.46
CA GLY A 25 -23.49 9.43 2.95
C GLY A 25 -24.59 9.96 3.89
N GLY A 26 -24.76 11.28 4.07
CA GLY A 26 -25.85 11.85 4.90
C GLY A 26 -26.70 12.91 4.18
N LYS A 27 -27.90 13.19 4.71
CA LYS A 27 -28.81 14.24 4.20
C LYS A 27 -28.20 15.64 4.35
N ALA A 28 -28.49 16.52 3.41
CA ALA A 28 -28.06 17.92 3.40
C ALA A 28 -28.63 18.68 4.61
N VAL A 29 -27.79 19.46 5.29
CA VAL A 29 -28.19 20.30 6.43
C VAL A 29 -27.71 21.75 6.16
N PRO A 30 -28.49 22.80 6.50
CA PRO A 30 -28.13 24.19 6.24
C PRO A 30 -26.83 24.61 6.96
N MET A 31 -25.98 25.41 6.31
CA MET A 31 -24.83 26.03 6.98
C MET A 31 -25.32 27.14 7.93
N GLN A 32 -25.44 26.86 9.23
CA GLN A 32 -25.52 27.94 10.21
C GLN A 32 -24.12 28.55 10.41
N ARG A 33 -24.08 29.89 10.42
CA ARG A 33 -22.89 30.72 10.66
C ARG A 33 -22.41 30.48 12.09
N GLU A 34 -21.42 29.61 12.28
CA GLU A 34 -20.71 29.51 13.57
C GLU A 34 -20.00 30.85 13.83
N GLU A 35 -20.52 31.63 14.77
CA GLU A 35 -19.82 32.77 15.35
C GLU A 35 -18.47 32.28 15.91
N ARG A 36 -17.38 32.84 15.40
CA ARG A 36 -16.04 32.65 15.96
C ARG A 36 -16.03 33.19 17.39
N GLN A 37 -16.03 32.32 18.38
CA GLN A 37 -15.56 32.69 19.70
C GLN A 37 -14.05 32.93 19.66
N PRO A 38 -13.54 33.99 20.31
CA PRO A 38 -12.14 34.33 20.30
C PRO A 38 -11.31 33.27 21.03
N GLU A 39 -10.11 33.01 20.50
CA GLU A 39 -9.15 32.06 21.04
C GLU A 39 -8.71 32.48 22.44
N VAL A 40 -9.17 31.74 23.46
CA VAL A 40 -8.56 31.81 24.80
C VAL A 40 -7.30 30.95 24.78
N SER A 41 -6.17 31.65 24.73
CA SER A 41 -4.83 31.11 24.95
C SER A 41 -4.71 30.62 26.39
N GLY A 42 -4.57 29.30 26.56
CA GLY A 42 -4.25 28.71 27.86
C GLY A 42 -5.06 27.46 28.19
N ALA A 43 -4.80 26.35 27.48
CA ALA A 43 -5.26 25.04 27.91
C ALA A 43 -4.11 24.05 27.81
N ALA A 44 -3.66 23.57 28.97
CA ALA A 44 -2.71 22.48 29.11
C ALA A 44 -3.13 21.30 28.23
N THR A 45 -2.22 20.84 27.38
CA THR A 45 -2.41 19.72 26.46
C THR A 45 -2.71 18.45 27.25
N GLN A 46 -3.99 18.15 27.50
CA GLN A 46 -4.38 16.84 28.04
C GLN A 46 -3.86 15.77 27.10
N GLU A 47 -2.99 14.88 27.61
CA GLU A 47 -2.43 13.78 26.83
C GLU A 47 -3.55 12.91 26.27
N ARG A 48 -3.77 12.97 24.95
CA ARG A 48 -4.73 12.07 24.30
C ARG A 48 -4.37 10.60 24.59
N PRO A 49 -5.36 9.73 24.84
CA PRO A 49 -5.11 8.33 25.15
C PRO A 49 -4.30 7.63 24.06
N ASN A 50 -3.41 6.71 24.45
CA ASN A 50 -2.49 6.01 23.55
C ASN A 50 -3.18 5.31 22.36
N HIS A 51 -4.44 4.87 22.52
CA HIS A 51 -5.23 4.28 21.44
C HIS A 51 -5.49 5.25 20.27
N PHE A 52 -5.83 6.50 20.57
CA PHE A 52 -6.07 7.53 19.55
C PHE A 52 -4.79 7.89 18.79
N LYS A 53 -3.66 7.98 19.51
CA LYS A 53 -2.33 8.23 18.92
C LYS A 53 -1.93 7.09 17.96
N ARG A 54 -2.17 5.83 18.34
CA ARG A 54 -1.93 4.65 17.49
C ARG A 54 -2.82 4.64 16.23
N ALA A 55 -4.10 4.99 16.37
CA ALA A 55 -5.01 5.08 15.23
C ALA A 55 -4.60 6.19 14.25
N ALA A 56 -4.16 7.35 14.77
CA ALA A 56 -3.63 8.44 13.95
C ALA A 56 -2.34 8.03 13.22
N GLY A 57 -1.40 7.36 13.91
CA GLY A 57 -0.18 6.83 13.30
C GLY A 57 -0.46 5.84 12.17
N LYS A 58 -1.40 4.90 12.38
CA LYS A 58 -1.79 3.93 11.34
C LYS A 58 -2.35 4.63 10.09
N LYS A 59 -3.24 5.61 10.27
CA LYS A 59 -3.77 6.44 9.15
C LYS A 59 -2.65 7.20 8.43
N LEU A 60 -1.69 7.74 9.17
CA LEU A 60 -0.52 8.42 8.59
C LEU A 60 0.31 7.46 7.73
N ALA A 61 0.59 6.27 8.23
CA ALA A 61 1.33 5.26 7.47
C ALA A 61 0.57 4.77 6.24
N GLU A 62 -0.74 4.56 6.32
CA GLU A 62 -1.56 4.20 5.15
C GLU A 62 -1.54 5.31 4.08
N LYS A 63 -1.65 6.58 4.48
CA LYS A 63 -1.54 7.72 3.56
C LYS A 63 -0.15 7.82 2.92
N SER A 64 0.91 7.43 3.64
CA SER A 64 2.30 7.59 3.19
C SER A 64 2.72 6.65 2.04
N VAL A 65 1.91 5.64 1.72
CA VAL A 65 2.17 4.74 0.59
C VAL A 65 1.63 5.30 -0.72
N GLY A 66 0.73 6.29 -0.65
CA GLY A 66 -0.10 6.69 -1.77
C GLY A 66 -1.08 5.58 -2.18
N LYS A 67 -2.26 5.94 -2.69
CA LYS A 67 -3.09 4.96 -3.38
C LYS A 67 -2.59 4.86 -4.82
N GLN A 68 -2.01 3.73 -5.19
CA GLN A 68 -1.78 3.43 -6.62
C GLN A 68 -3.16 3.23 -7.26
N HIS A 69 -3.70 4.29 -7.86
CA HIS A 69 -4.99 4.26 -8.54
C HIS A 69 -4.88 3.90 -10.02
N VAL A 70 -3.68 3.90 -10.59
CA VAL A 70 -3.50 3.57 -12.00
C VAL A 70 -3.47 2.06 -12.15
N LEU A 71 -4.42 1.53 -12.92
CA LEU A 71 -4.41 0.15 -13.35
C LEU A 71 -3.20 -0.04 -14.28
N ILE A 72 -2.26 -0.88 -13.87
CA ILE A 72 -1.08 -1.21 -14.66
C ILE A 72 -1.37 -2.53 -15.35
N PRO A 73 -1.26 -2.61 -16.69
CA PRO A 73 -1.44 -3.86 -17.42
C PRO A 73 -0.58 -5.00 -16.87
N ASP A 74 -1.12 -6.21 -16.94
CA ASP A 74 -0.37 -7.41 -16.56
C ASP A 74 0.76 -7.66 -17.57
N GLY A 75 1.96 -7.94 -17.07
CA GLY A 75 3.16 -8.11 -17.90
C GLY A 75 3.94 -6.81 -18.17
N ALA A 76 3.37 -5.63 -17.89
CA ALA A 76 4.10 -4.38 -18.01
C ALA A 76 5.30 -4.32 -17.04
N THR A 77 6.45 -3.95 -17.58
CA THR A 77 7.65 -3.66 -16.79
C THR A 77 7.44 -2.36 -16.04
N ARG A 78 7.67 -2.39 -14.72
CA ARG A 78 7.48 -1.24 -13.83
C ARG A 78 8.83 -0.65 -13.44
N ILE A 79 9.10 0.59 -13.80
CA ILE A 79 10.31 1.33 -13.45
C ILE A 79 9.95 2.42 -12.45
N ILE A 80 10.64 2.47 -11.31
CA ILE A 80 10.53 3.59 -10.37
C ILE A 80 11.71 4.52 -10.57
N LEU A 81 11.41 5.77 -10.90
CA LEU A 81 12.32 6.90 -10.88
C LEU A 81 12.29 7.58 -9.51
N ARG A 82 13.49 7.88 -9.02
CA ARG A 82 13.73 8.55 -7.74
C ARG A 82 14.44 9.88 -7.98
N PRO A 83 13.69 10.98 -8.17
CA PRO A 83 14.27 12.30 -8.33
C PRO A 83 14.86 12.79 -7.01
N GLN A 84 16.15 13.15 -7.05
CA GLN A 84 16.82 13.74 -5.90
C GLN A 84 16.22 15.11 -5.58
N GLY A 85 15.93 15.35 -4.29
CA GLY A 85 15.20 16.55 -3.89
C GLY A 85 13.68 16.47 -4.11
N GLY A 86 13.14 15.29 -4.42
CA GLY A 86 11.71 15.05 -4.53
C GLY A 86 11.13 15.31 -5.92
N LEU A 87 9.82 15.13 -6.07
CA LEU A 87 9.10 15.24 -7.35
C LEU A 87 8.78 16.68 -7.76
N ALA A 88 8.72 17.61 -6.80
CA ALA A 88 8.25 18.97 -7.03
C ALA A 88 8.93 19.68 -8.22
N PRO A 89 10.26 19.57 -8.44
CA PRO A 89 10.89 20.19 -9.62
C PRO A 89 10.33 19.69 -10.95
N LEU A 90 9.89 18.42 -11.01
CA LEU A 90 9.38 17.80 -12.22
C LEU A 90 7.87 18.02 -12.42
N THR A 91 7.12 18.22 -11.33
CA THR A 91 5.65 18.37 -11.38
C THR A 91 5.17 19.81 -11.28
N ARG A 92 6.05 20.77 -10.97
CA ARG A 92 5.70 22.19 -10.77
C ARG A 92 4.93 22.80 -11.95
N LEU A 93 5.34 22.49 -13.18
CA LEU A 93 4.70 22.98 -14.41
C LEU A 93 3.53 22.09 -14.87
N GLY A 94 3.05 21.20 -14.01
CA GLY A 94 1.96 20.26 -14.28
C GLY A 94 2.47 18.87 -14.66
N ALA A 95 1.79 17.84 -14.13
CA ALA A 95 2.14 16.44 -14.34
C ALA A 95 2.11 16.00 -15.82
N ALA A 96 1.34 16.70 -16.68
CA ALA A 96 1.28 16.42 -18.11
C ALA A 96 2.64 16.62 -18.84
N ARG A 97 3.51 17.48 -18.30
CA ARG A 97 4.85 17.73 -18.85
C ARG A 97 5.86 16.62 -18.58
N LEU A 98 5.57 15.72 -17.63
CA LEU A 98 6.47 14.62 -17.27
C LEU A 98 6.80 13.74 -18.47
N LEU A 99 5.82 13.45 -19.33
CA LEU A 99 6.04 12.64 -20.52
C LEU A 99 7.03 13.32 -21.47
N TYR A 100 6.88 14.63 -21.70
CA TYR A 100 7.79 15.39 -22.53
C TYR A 100 9.22 15.34 -21.99
N TYR A 101 9.43 15.56 -20.69
CA TYR A 101 10.76 15.51 -20.08
C TYR A 101 11.38 14.12 -20.18
N VAL A 102 10.60 13.06 -19.94
CA VAL A 102 11.05 11.68 -20.08
C VAL A 102 11.42 11.36 -21.54
N CYS A 103 10.63 11.78 -22.52
CA CYS A 103 10.92 11.58 -23.94
C CYS A 103 12.21 12.30 -24.35
N LYS A 104 12.41 13.54 -23.89
CA LYS A 104 13.62 14.34 -24.18
C LYS A 104 14.89 13.62 -23.73
N GLU A 105 14.88 13.04 -22.52
CA GLU A 105 16.06 12.37 -21.96
C GLU A 105 16.30 10.96 -22.56
N THR A 106 15.23 10.27 -22.96
CA THR A 106 15.33 8.89 -23.48
C THR A 106 15.43 8.80 -25.00
N GLY A 107 15.15 9.90 -25.71
CA GLY A 107 15.01 9.92 -27.17
C GLY A 107 13.85 9.06 -27.68
N ILE A 108 12.89 8.70 -26.82
CA ILE A 108 11.70 7.95 -27.22
C ILE A 108 10.71 8.94 -27.85
N SER A 109 10.09 8.54 -28.97
CA SER A 109 9.09 9.38 -29.62
C SER A 109 7.88 9.58 -28.70
N TYR A 110 7.27 10.76 -28.75
CA TYR A 110 6.07 11.04 -27.96
C TYR A 110 4.91 10.09 -28.32
N ALA A 111 4.81 9.70 -29.60
CA ALA A 111 3.78 8.81 -30.11
C ALA A 111 3.87 7.38 -29.55
N ASP A 112 5.08 6.92 -29.23
CA ASP A 112 5.32 5.63 -28.59
C ASP A 112 5.15 5.73 -27.07
N ALA A 113 5.77 6.74 -26.45
CA ALA A 113 5.77 6.91 -25.00
C ALA A 113 4.37 7.19 -24.41
N ARG A 114 3.45 7.79 -25.19
CA ARG A 114 2.05 8.00 -24.75
C ARG A 114 1.27 6.71 -24.53
N ARG A 115 1.77 5.56 -25.01
CA ARG A 115 1.19 4.24 -24.76
C ARG A 115 1.58 3.70 -23.37
N ASP A 116 2.60 4.30 -22.76
CA ASP A 116 3.11 3.93 -21.45
C ASP A 116 2.44 4.74 -20.35
N ILE A 117 2.49 4.21 -19.13
CA ILE A 117 1.87 4.83 -17.96
C ILE A 117 2.93 5.59 -17.17
N LEU A 118 2.72 6.88 -16.99
CA LEU A 118 3.49 7.72 -16.05
C LEU A 118 2.61 8.08 -14.87
N SER A 119 3.01 7.69 -13.67
CA SER A 119 2.26 7.92 -12.45
C SER A 119 3.14 8.52 -11.36
N PRO A 120 3.07 9.85 -11.12
CA PRO A 120 3.78 10.47 -10.01
C PRO A 120 3.16 10.04 -8.68
N ASN A 121 4.00 9.72 -7.71
CA ASN A 121 3.60 9.41 -6.33
C ASN A 121 4.21 10.44 -5.38
N GLU A 122 3.44 11.47 -5.08
CA GLU A 122 3.87 12.58 -4.20
C GLU A 122 4.11 12.12 -2.75
N ALA A 123 3.40 11.12 -2.25
CA ALA A 123 3.64 10.61 -0.90
C ALA A 123 5.02 9.96 -0.76
N GLN A 124 5.45 9.26 -1.82
CA GLN A 124 6.74 8.57 -1.86
C GLN A 124 7.84 9.36 -2.56
N GLN A 125 7.48 10.49 -3.19
CA GLN A 125 8.38 11.34 -3.97
C GLN A 125 9.08 10.57 -5.10
N THR A 126 8.32 9.73 -5.80
CA THR A 126 8.81 8.88 -6.89
C THR A 126 7.90 8.90 -8.11
N LEU A 127 8.46 8.80 -9.31
CA LEU A 127 7.69 8.64 -10.54
C LEU A 127 7.70 7.17 -10.97
N LEU A 128 6.53 6.56 -11.12
CA LEU A 128 6.38 5.24 -11.72
C LEU A 128 6.22 5.38 -13.23
N ILE A 129 7.00 4.62 -13.99
CA ILE A 129 6.81 4.40 -15.42
C ILE A 129 6.46 2.92 -15.62
N ALA A 130 5.40 2.61 -16.35
CA ALA A 130 5.07 1.24 -16.73
C ALA A 130 4.90 1.11 -18.24
N THR A 131 5.55 0.11 -18.82
CA THR A 131 5.57 -0.15 -20.26
C THR A 131 5.55 -1.65 -20.56
N GLU A 132 4.85 -2.06 -21.60
CA GLU A 132 4.88 -3.44 -22.10
C GLU A 132 6.06 -3.69 -23.06
N ASP A 133 6.72 -2.62 -23.52
CA ASP A 133 7.85 -2.70 -24.44
C ASP A 133 9.18 -2.80 -23.69
N LYS A 134 9.89 -3.91 -23.91
CA LYS A 134 11.19 -4.19 -23.27
C LYS A 134 12.27 -3.17 -23.66
N LYS A 135 12.32 -2.73 -24.92
CA LYS A 135 13.31 -1.74 -25.39
C LYS A 135 13.06 -0.38 -24.76
N ARG A 136 11.80 0.02 -24.60
CA ARG A 136 11.47 1.26 -23.87
C ARG A 136 11.79 1.13 -22.38
N ALA A 137 11.51 -0.03 -21.78
CA ALA A 137 11.85 -0.28 -20.38
C ALA A 137 13.35 -0.10 -20.09
N GLU A 138 14.22 -0.62 -20.96
CA GLU A 138 15.68 -0.46 -20.87
C GLU A 138 16.08 1.03 -20.92
N LYS A 139 15.53 1.79 -21.87
CA LYS A 139 15.76 3.24 -21.95
C LYS A 139 15.28 3.99 -20.70
N TYR A 140 14.10 3.67 -20.17
CA TYR A 140 13.60 4.26 -18.92
C TYR A 140 14.48 3.92 -17.73
N GLN A 141 15.03 2.71 -17.69
CA GLN A 141 15.94 2.27 -16.63
C GLN A 141 17.30 3.01 -16.66
N GLN A 142 17.69 3.55 -17.81
CA GLN A 142 18.94 4.29 -17.97
C GLN A 142 18.84 5.78 -17.61
N ILE A 143 17.65 6.29 -17.24
CA ILE A 143 17.47 7.69 -16.84
C ILE A 143 18.25 7.98 -15.54
N THR A 144 19.29 8.80 -15.65
CA THR A 144 20.13 9.28 -14.53
C THR A 144 19.87 10.74 -14.18
N SER A 145 19.26 11.52 -15.08
CA SER A 145 18.81 12.88 -14.82
C SER A 145 17.61 13.23 -15.69
N ILE A 146 16.84 14.24 -15.27
CA ILE A 146 15.77 14.83 -16.06
C ILE A 146 15.93 16.34 -16.04
N THR A 147 15.95 16.93 -17.23
CA THR A 147 16.05 18.38 -17.43
C THR A 147 14.71 18.94 -17.83
N THR A 148 14.20 19.90 -17.05
CA THR A 148 12.94 20.60 -17.36
C THR A 148 13.13 21.64 -18.47
N GLU A 149 12.03 22.20 -18.98
CA GLU A 149 12.05 23.30 -19.95
C GLU A 149 12.75 24.56 -19.39
N GLU A 150 12.65 24.78 -18.08
CA GLU A 150 13.28 25.92 -17.39
C GLU A 150 14.80 25.70 -17.17
N GLY A 151 15.37 24.61 -17.69
CA GLY A 151 16.79 24.27 -17.54
C GLY A 151 17.15 23.65 -16.20
N SER A 152 16.19 23.44 -15.28
CA SER A 152 16.49 22.79 -14.01
C SER A 152 16.77 21.30 -14.22
N LYS A 153 17.95 20.85 -13.78
CA LYS A 153 18.39 19.45 -13.87
C LYS A 153 18.16 18.75 -12.55
N THR A 154 17.38 17.68 -12.58
CA THR A 154 17.13 16.82 -11.42
C THR A 154 17.83 15.49 -11.61
N GLU A 155 18.76 15.13 -10.72
CA GLU A 155 19.37 13.80 -10.73
C GLU A 155 18.34 12.73 -10.34
N ASN A 156 18.46 11.54 -10.92
CA ASN A 156 17.50 10.46 -10.78
C ASN A 156 18.19 9.10 -10.58
N LYS A 157 17.53 8.22 -9.82
CA LYS A 157 17.88 6.81 -9.75
C LYS A 157 16.71 5.97 -10.25
N ALA A 158 16.81 5.51 -11.49
CA ALA A 158 15.86 4.58 -12.09
C ALA A 158 16.11 3.15 -11.64
N ARG A 159 15.04 2.40 -11.33
CA ARG A 159 15.13 0.97 -11.01
C ARG A 159 13.90 0.23 -11.50
N MET A 160 14.11 -0.89 -12.18
CA MET A 160 13.03 -1.84 -12.41
C MET A 160 12.52 -2.38 -11.07
N THR A 161 11.21 -2.57 -10.99
CA THR A 161 10.54 -3.06 -9.81
C THR A 161 9.81 -4.34 -10.11
N ILE A 162 9.88 -5.24 -9.15
CA ILE A 162 9.19 -6.51 -9.20
C ILE A 162 7.72 -6.27 -8.90
N PRO A 163 6.80 -6.76 -9.76
CA PRO A 163 5.35 -6.70 -9.51
C PRO A 163 4.98 -7.18 -8.10
N GLU A 164 3.93 -6.60 -7.52
CA GLU A 164 3.51 -6.97 -6.16
C GLU A 164 2.90 -8.37 -6.08
N SER A 165 2.40 -8.89 -7.20
CA SER A 165 1.78 -10.21 -7.37
C SER A 165 2.77 -11.39 -7.42
N ARG A 166 4.08 -11.15 -7.33
CA ARG A 166 5.09 -12.22 -7.32
C ARG A 166 5.45 -12.61 -5.88
N GLY A 167 5.78 -13.88 -5.68
CA GLY A 167 6.32 -14.39 -4.41
C GLY A 167 7.64 -13.69 -4.08
N LYS A 168 7.71 -13.04 -2.92
CA LYS A 168 8.93 -12.35 -2.44
C LYS A 168 9.38 -12.99 -1.14
N GLY A 169 10.52 -13.66 -1.18
CA GLY A 169 11.11 -14.36 -0.06
C GLY A 169 12.35 -13.66 0.45
N VAL A 170 12.67 -13.84 1.73
CA VAL A 170 13.99 -13.52 2.28
C VAL A 170 14.61 -14.75 2.87
N MET A 171 15.92 -14.87 2.65
CA MET A 171 16.76 -15.89 3.24
C MET A 171 17.88 -15.19 3.99
N HIS A 172 18.12 -15.63 5.22
CA HIS A 172 19.13 -15.05 6.10
C HIS A 172 20.42 -15.87 6.04
N ASN A 173 21.50 -15.34 6.65
CA ASN A 173 22.77 -16.04 6.84
C ASN A 173 23.51 -16.45 5.55
N VAL A 174 23.26 -15.76 4.43
CA VAL A 174 24.05 -15.95 3.20
C VAL A 174 25.37 -15.20 3.34
N HIS A 175 26.48 -15.95 3.39
CA HIS A 175 27.82 -15.42 3.61
C HIS A 175 28.18 -14.31 2.61
N LEU A 176 28.88 -13.27 3.06
CA LEU A 176 29.17 -12.08 2.25
C LEU A 176 30.15 -12.34 1.10
N SER A 177 30.94 -13.41 1.17
CA SER A 177 31.85 -13.80 0.07
C SER A 177 31.11 -14.26 -1.19
N VAL A 178 29.84 -14.67 -1.06
CA VAL A 178 29.05 -15.12 -2.20
C VAL A 178 28.53 -13.91 -2.97
N SER A 179 28.89 -13.80 -4.24
CA SER A 179 28.42 -12.77 -5.14
C SER A 179 26.97 -12.98 -5.57
N ASP A 180 26.30 -11.92 -6.02
CA ASP A 180 24.95 -12.03 -6.59
C ASP A 180 24.95 -12.92 -7.85
N ALA A 181 26.05 -12.97 -8.61
CA ALA A 181 26.20 -13.84 -9.78
C ALA A 181 26.26 -15.33 -9.41
N GLU A 182 27.03 -15.68 -8.37
CA GLU A 182 27.07 -17.07 -7.86
C GLU A 182 25.72 -17.49 -7.29
N LEU A 183 25.00 -16.58 -6.62
CA LEU A 183 23.63 -16.85 -6.16
C LEU A 183 22.69 -17.14 -7.33
N VAL A 184 22.76 -16.36 -8.41
CA VAL A 184 21.95 -16.61 -9.61
C VAL A 184 22.26 -17.99 -10.18
N ALA A 185 23.54 -18.29 -10.41
CA ALA A 185 23.96 -19.56 -11.01
C ALA A 185 23.52 -20.77 -10.17
N GLU A 186 23.71 -20.73 -8.85
CA GLU A 186 23.28 -21.80 -7.94
C GLU A 186 21.76 -21.98 -7.91
N LEU A 187 20.99 -20.88 -7.90
CA LEU A 187 19.54 -20.94 -7.91
C LEU A 187 18.98 -21.46 -9.25
N GLU A 188 19.60 -21.08 -10.37
CA GLU A 188 19.25 -21.57 -11.70
C GLU A 188 19.57 -23.06 -11.86
N PHE A 189 20.74 -23.50 -11.39
CA PHE A 189 21.12 -24.91 -11.38
C PHE A 189 20.15 -25.75 -10.54
N ASN A 190 19.81 -25.32 -9.32
CA ASN A 190 18.83 -26.05 -8.51
C ASN A 190 17.42 -26.02 -9.11
N ALA A 191 17.06 -24.99 -9.88
CA ALA A 191 15.79 -24.92 -10.58
C ALA A 191 15.74 -25.86 -11.80
N SER A 192 16.84 -26.00 -12.56
CA SER A 192 16.90 -26.92 -13.70
C SER A 192 16.79 -28.39 -13.28
N LEU A 193 17.20 -28.71 -12.05
CA LEU A 193 17.02 -30.02 -11.42
C LEU A 193 15.63 -30.22 -10.78
N GLY A 194 14.74 -29.23 -10.83
CA GLY A 194 13.43 -29.29 -10.18
C GLY A 194 13.46 -29.27 -8.65
N ILE A 195 14.59 -28.92 -8.03
CA ILE A 195 14.76 -28.88 -6.57
C ILE A 195 14.19 -27.58 -6.00
N ASN A 196 14.54 -26.45 -6.62
CA ASN A 196 14.05 -25.14 -6.23
C ASN A 196 12.98 -24.64 -7.21
N PRO A 197 11.98 -23.89 -6.73
CA PRO A 197 11.13 -23.10 -7.62
C PRO A 197 11.96 -22.05 -8.38
N LYS A 198 11.52 -21.69 -9.59
CA LYS A 198 12.24 -20.71 -10.41
C LYS A 198 12.29 -19.34 -9.73
N VAL A 199 13.51 -18.86 -9.48
CA VAL A 199 13.79 -17.50 -9.00
C VAL A 199 14.10 -16.63 -10.22
N ILE A 200 13.37 -15.51 -10.38
CA ILE A 200 13.55 -14.57 -11.50
C ILE A 200 14.45 -13.40 -11.15
N ALA A 201 14.68 -13.15 -9.85
CA ALA A 201 15.63 -12.16 -9.40
C ALA A 201 16.11 -12.48 -7.98
N VAL A 202 17.39 -12.29 -7.75
CA VAL A 202 18.02 -12.32 -6.43
C VAL A 202 18.86 -11.06 -6.26
N ARG A 203 18.88 -10.54 -5.04
CA ARG A 203 19.81 -9.48 -4.64
C ARG A 203 19.95 -9.43 -3.13
N ARG A 204 21.09 -8.95 -2.65
CA ARG A 204 21.23 -8.57 -1.23
C ARG A 204 20.35 -7.37 -0.87
N LEU A 205 19.83 -7.34 0.36
CA LEU A 205 19.04 -6.19 0.84
C LEU A 205 19.90 -4.93 1.02
N SER A 206 21.15 -5.12 1.43
CA SER A 206 22.23 -4.12 1.39
C SER A 206 23.57 -4.81 1.10
N PRO A 207 24.60 -4.10 0.61
CA PRO A 207 25.88 -4.72 0.25
C PRO A 207 26.53 -5.49 1.41
N GLN A 208 26.37 -5.01 2.64
CA GLN A 208 26.89 -5.65 3.86
C GLN A 208 25.90 -6.61 4.55
N SER A 209 24.75 -6.92 3.93
CA SER A 209 23.76 -7.80 4.54
C SER A 209 23.96 -9.26 4.15
N THR A 210 23.89 -10.14 5.14
CA THR A 210 23.75 -11.59 4.95
C THR A 210 22.32 -12.01 4.56
N THR A 211 21.41 -11.05 4.36
CA THR A 211 20.03 -11.31 3.94
C THR A 211 19.85 -11.01 2.46
N ILE A 212 19.38 -12.01 1.73
CA ILE A 212 19.02 -11.89 0.31
C ILE A 212 17.51 -11.80 0.15
N LEU A 213 17.08 -11.04 -0.86
CA LEU A 213 15.70 -11.01 -1.36
C LEU A 213 15.63 -11.91 -2.58
N LEU A 214 14.74 -12.89 -2.52
CA LEU A 214 14.40 -13.78 -3.61
C LEU A 214 13.06 -13.36 -4.21
N VAL A 215 12.99 -13.38 -5.53
CA VAL A 215 11.75 -13.14 -6.28
C VAL A 215 11.45 -14.38 -7.09
N PHE A 216 10.32 -14.99 -6.78
CA PHE A 216 9.87 -16.20 -7.46
C PHE A 216 9.09 -15.85 -8.73
N GLN A 217 9.17 -16.73 -9.73
CA GLN A 217 8.27 -16.67 -10.88
C GLN A 217 6.83 -16.82 -10.40
N GLU A 218 6.57 -17.73 -9.47
CA GLU A 218 5.23 -17.95 -8.95
C GLU A 218 4.89 -17.02 -7.79
N GLU A 219 3.61 -16.94 -7.47
CA GLU A 219 3.11 -16.18 -6.32
C GLU A 219 3.38 -16.91 -4.99
N ARG A 220 3.40 -18.24 -5.02
CA ARG A 220 3.58 -19.09 -3.84
C ARG A 220 5.04 -19.10 -3.38
N LEU A 221 5.22 -18.97 -2.07
CA LEU A 221 6.53 -19.02 -1.43
C LEU A 221 6.82 -20.43 -0.93
N PRO A 222 7.98 -21.02 -1.28
CA PRO A 222 8.42 -22.26 -0.67
C PRO A 222 8.80 -22.03 0.79
N ARG A 223 8.72 -23.09 1.60
CA ARG A 223 9.14 -23.04 3.02
C ARG A 223 10.67 -23.01 3.15
N THR A 224 11.35 -23.69 2.22
CA THR A 224 12.80 -23.86 2.20
C THR A 224 13.34 -23.70 0.79
N ILE A 225 14.60 -23.29 0.68
CA ILE A 225 15.35 -23.19 -0.58
C ILE A 225 16.68 -23.91 -0.39
N LYS A 226 17.09 -24.70 -1.37
CA LYS A 226 18.44 -25.28 -1.41
C LYS A 226 19.42 -24.24 -1.94
N LEU A 227 20.51 -23.99 -1.23
CA LEU A 227 21.59 -23.13 -1.67
C LEU A 227 22.93 -23.74 -1.22
N PHE A 228 23.84 -23.98 -2.16
CA PHE A 228 25.16 -24.57 -1.92
C PHE A 228 25.09 -25.87 -1.09
N GLY A 229 24.13 -26.73 -1.45
CA GLY A 229 23.93 -28.03 -0.79
C GLY A 229 23.09 -28.01 0.49
N VAL A 230 22.76 -26.85 1.05
CA VAL A 230 22.01 -26.73 2.32
C VAL A 230 20.59 -26.23 2.09
N TYR A 231 19.61 -26.79 2.81
CA TYR A 231 18.24 -26.28 2.84
C TYR A 231 18.09 -25.21 3.90
N GLU A 232 17.79 -23.99 3.48
CA GLU A 232 17.58 -22.85 4.35
C GLU A 232 16.15 -22.35 4.31
N ARG A 233 15.70 -21.76 5.42
CA ARG A 233 14.32 -21.30 5.55
C ARG A 233 14.08 -20.04 4.71
N CYS A 234 13.02 -20.07 3.91
CA CYS A 234 12.55 -18.90 3.18
C CYS A 234 11.39 -18.24 3.95
N PHE A 235 11.55 -16.95 4.27
CA PHE A 235 10.53 -16.17 4.95
C PHE A 235 9.84 -15.22 3.98
N LEU A 236 8.55 -14.95 4.18
CA LEU A 236 7.85 -13.92 3.41
C LEU A 236 8.53 -12.56 3.62
N TYR A 237 8.91 -11.91 2.52
CA TYR A 237 9.45 -10.56 2.55
C TYR A 237 8.37 -9.57 3.03
N ARG A 238 8.70 -8.84 4.10
CA ARG A 238 7.82 -7.83 4.68
C ARG A 238 8.38 -6.43 4.44
N LYS A 239 7.78 -5.71 3.48
CA LYS A 239 8.13 -4.31 3.21
C LYS A 239 7.79 -3.46 4.44
N ARG A 240 8.66 -2.50 4.78
CA ARG A 240 8.40 -1.53 5.84
C ARG A 240 7.93 -0.20 5.25
N TYR A 241 7.21 0.60 6.03
CA TYR A 241 7.02 2.01 5.71
C TYR A 241 8.39 2.70 5.67
N GLU A 242 8.57 3.59 4.70
CA GLU A 242 9.79 4.37 4.58
C GLU A 242 9.72 5.53 5.58
N VAL A 243 10.83 5.76 6.28
CA VAL A 243 11.03 6.93 7.13
C VAL A 243 12.17 7.71 6.52
N CYS A 244 11.94 9.00 6.28
CA CYS A 244 12.98 9.89 5.86
C CYS A 244 13.84 10.25 7.07
N TYR A 245 15.09 9.81 7.09
CA TYR A 245 16.03 10.12 8.18
C TYR A 245 16.53 11.58 8.14
N ARG A 246 16.16 12.35 7.11
CA ARG A 246 16.50 13.76 6.97
C ARG A 246 15.42 14.67 7.56
N CYS A 247 14.16 14.54 7.13
CA CYS A 247 13.05 15.35 7.64
C CYS A 247 12.22 14.67 8.74
N GLY A 248 12.36 13.35 8.95
CA GLY A 248 11.62 12.59 9.97
C GLY A 248 10.22 12.14 9.57
N ASP A 249 9.75 12.45 8.37
CA ASP A 249 8.42 12.07 7.88
C ASP A 249 8.35 10.62 7.37
N LEU A 250 7.13 10.09 7.31
CA LEU A 250 6.81 8.80 6.69
C LEU A 250 6.50 8.96 5.19
N GLY A 251 6.88 7.96 4.39
CA GLY A 251 6.39 7.76 3.02
C GLY A 251 7.47 7.73 1.96
N HIS A 252 8.55 8.48 2.18
CA HIS A 252 9.65 8.66 1.25
C HIS A 252 11.01 8.37 1.90
N ARG A 253 12.03 8.21 1.06
CA ARG A 253 13.41 7.97 1.48
C ARG A 253 14.21 9.27 1.55
N MET A 254 15.33 9.24 2.27
CA MET A 254 16.23 10.39 2.38
C MET A 254 16.70 10.93 1.02
N ASP A 255 16.98 10.05 0.05
CA ASP A 255 17.50 10.43 -1.27
C ASP A 255 16.48 11.20 -2.11
N VAL A 256 15.18 11.02 -1.86
CA VAL A 256 14.08 11.70 -2.56
C VAL A 256 13.35 12.68 -1.65
N CYS A 257 14.02 13.15 -0.59
CA CYS A 257 13.40 14.07 0.35
C CYS A 257 13.08 15.41 -0.35
N PRO A 258 11.81 15.86 -0.35
CA PRO A 258 11.42 17.11 -1.00
C PRO A 258 11.90 18.34 -0.23
N ASN A 259 12.31 18.12 1.02
CA ASN A 259 12.65 19.13 2.01
C ASN A 259 14.03 18.81 2.60
N PRO A 260 15.11 18.88 1.81
CA PRO A 260 16.42 18.44 2.25
C PRO A 260 17.03 19.35 3.33
N THR A 261 16.65 20.61 3.34
CA THR A 261 17.24 21.67 4.18
C THR A 261 16.34 22.14 5.32
N SER A 262 15.07 21.72 5.37
CA SER A 262 14.08 22.28 6.30
C SER A 262 13.74 21.36 7.49
N ILE A 263 13.06 21.98 8.47
CA ILE A 263 12.43 21.47 9.71
C ILE A 263 12.53 19.95 9.86
N LYS A 264 13.45 19.52 10.73
CA LYS A 264 13.55 18.12 11.11
C LYS A 264 12.44 17.81 12.11
N ARG A 265 11.64 16.78 11.85
CA ARG A 265 10.82 16.19 12.90
C ARG A 265 11.65 15.27 13.76
N CYS A 266 11.59 15.47 15.07
CA CYS A 266 12.21 14.54 16.00
C CYS A 266 11.59 13.14 15.87
N ARG A 267 12.39 12.10 15.69
CA ARG A 267 11.89 10.71 15.66
C ARG A 267 11.49 10.18 17.03
N ASN A 268 11.93 10.83 18.11
CA ASN A 268 11.63 10.43 19.48
C ASN A 268 10.33 11.04 20.00
N CYS A 269 10.07 12.32 19.73
CA CYS A 269 8.87 13.01 20.23
C CYS A 269 7.91 13.51 19.13
N GLY A 270 8.35 13.59 17.87
CA GLY A 270 7.54 14.10 16.75
C GLY A 270 7.51 15.63 16.61
N GLU A 271 8.16 16.36 17.52
CA GLU A 271 8.28 17.83 17.52
C GLU A 271 8.92 18.31 16.20
N LYS A 272 8.43 19.41 15.67
CA LYS A 272 9.01 20.08 14.50
C LYS A 272 10.16 20.96 14.97
N ASP A 273 11.32 20.79 14.35
CA ASP A 273 12.55 21.52 14.63
C ASP A 273 12.94 21.51 16.12
N PRO A 274 13.19 20.31 16.69
CA PRO A 274 13.60 20.22 18.09
C PRO A 274 14.89 21.01 18.28
N GLN A 275 14.91 21.95 19.23
CA GLN A 275 16.16 22.58 19.63
C GLN A 275 17.13 21.51 20.16
N LYS A 276 18.42 21.63 19.81
CA LYS A 276 19.47 20.63 20.13
C LYS A 276 19.51 20.24 21.61
N ASP A 277 19.09 21.14 22.50
CA ASP A 277 19.21 20.98 23.95
C ASP A 277 17.91 20.53 24.64
N GLN A 278 16.81 20.37 23.90
CA GLN A 278 15.62 19.73 24.43
C GLN A 278 15.77 18.22 24.35
N SER A 279 16.30 17.63 25.42
CA SER A 279 16.13 16.19 25.65
C SER A 279 14.64 15.86 25.55
N CYS A 280 14.31 14.93 24.66
CA CYS A 280 12.93 14.46 24.54
C CYS A 280 12.54 13.83 25.88
N LYS A 281 11.65 14.49 26.64
CA LYS A 281 11.22 14.02 27.97
C LYS A 281 10.86 12.54 27.96
N GLU A 282 10.21 12.08 26.89
CA GLU A 282 9.97 10.68 26.63
C GLU A 282 10.09 10.35 25.14
N THR A 283 10.67 9.17 24.85
CA THR A 283 10.70 8.63 23.48
C THR A 283 9.43 7.84 23.23
N ARG A 284 8.55 8.33 22.34
CA ARG A 284 7.33 7.63 21.92
C ARG A 284 7.22 7.61 20.39
N CYS A 285 7.04 6.42 19.83
CA CYS A 285 6.94 6.25 18.39
C CYS A 285 5.67 6.91 17.84
N ALA A 286 5.82 7.86 16.92
CA ALA A 286 4.68 8.52 16.26
C ALA A 286 3.73 7.56 15.51
N LEU A 287 4.20 6.35 15.18
CA LEU A 287 3.40 5.35 14.47
C LEU A 287 2.60 4.43 15.41
N CYS A 288 3.23 3.88 16.45
CA CYS A 288 2.62 2.86 17.30
C CYS A 288 2.36 3.32 18.75
N GLY A 289 2.92 4.46 19.15
CA GLY A 289 2.82 5.03 20.51
C GLY A 289 3.70 4.36 21.57
N LYS A 290 4.55 3.38 21.22
CA LYS A 290 5.42 2.66 22.17
C LYS A 290 6.75 3.36 22.42
N ALA A 291 7.44 2.96 23.48
CA ALA A 291 8.73 3.49 23.93
C ALA A 291 9.92 3.12 23.03
N HIS A 292 9.93 3.66 21.81
CA HIS A 292 11.04 3.57 20.86
C HIS A 292 10.89 4.67 19.78
N PRO A 293 11.96 5.07 19.09
CA PRO A 293 11.86 6.06 18.00
C PRO A 293 10.99 5.57 16.83
N LEU A 294 10.45 6.51 16.05
CA LEU A 294 9.86 6.22 14.75
C LEU A 294 10.89 5.56 13.82
N GLY A 295 10.54 4.46 13.15
CA GLY A 295 11.48 3.73 12.27
C GLY A 295 12.40 2.74 12.98
N ASP A 296 12.21 2.52 14.29
CA ASP A 296 12.92 1.46 15.02
C ASP A 296 12.67 0.08 14.41
N LYS A 297 13.70 -0.78 14.42
CA LYS A 297 13.62 -2.14 13.86
C LYS A 297 12.59 -3.01 14.57
N THR A 298 12.36 -2.80 15.86
CA THR A 298 11.40 -3.52 16.70
C THR A 298 9.95 -3.09 16.49
N CYS A 299 9.71 -1.95 15.82
CA CYS A 299 8.36 -1.45 15.59
C CYS A 299 7.59 -2.34 14.61
N LYS A 300 6.72 -3.21 15.13
CA LYS A 300 5.84 -4.08 14.33
C LYS A 300 4.86 -3.29 13.45
N ALA A 301 4.46 -2.09 13.87
CA ALA A 301 3.57 -1.23 13.08
C ALA A 301 4.25 -0.66 11.83
N MET A 302 5.58 -0.60 11.78
CA MET A 302 6.33 -0.21 10.59
C MET A 302 6.22 -1.25 9.47
N ILE A 303 5.82 -2.48 9.76
CA ILE A 303 5.73 -3.57 8.80
C ILE A 303 4.42 -3.41 8.02
N ARG A 304 4.51 -3.26 6.70
CA ARG A 304 3.34 -3.24 5.82
C ARG A 304 2.80 -4.65 5.68
N THR A 305 1.47 -4.78 5.65
CA THR A 305 0.82 -6.03 5.26
C THR A 305 1.17 -6.33 3.80
N PRO A 306 1.85 -7.46 3.49
CA PRO A 306 2.21 -7.83 2.12
C PRO A 306 0.96 -7.97 1.23
N TYR A 307 1.10 -7.67 -0.07
CA TYR A 307 0.00 -7.77 -1.04
C TYR A 307 -0.63 -9.16 -1.03
N LEU A 308 0.17 -10.23 -1.05
CA LEU A 308 -0.30 -11.61 -0.99
C LEU A 308 -1.23 -11.89 0.20
N VAL A 309 -0.90 -11.35 1.38
CA VAL A 309 -1.72 -11.51 2.58
C VAL A 309 -3.05 -10.77 2.44
N LYS A 310 -3.03 -9.58 1.82
CA LYS A 310 -4.26 -8.86 1.50
C LYS A 310 -5.07 -9.64 0.46
N LYS A 311 -4.51 -9.98 -0.69
CA LYS A 311 -5.18 -10.73 -1.76
C LYS A 311 -5.85 -11.99 -1.23
N ASN A 312 -5.12 -12.84 -0.50
CA ASN A 312 -5.70 -14.07 0.08
C ASN A 312 -6.87 -13.78 1.04
N PHE A 313 -6.80 -12.71 1.82
CA PHE A 313 -7.92 -12.31 2.69
C PHE A 313 -9.15 -11.88 1.87
N TRP A 314 -8.94 -11.14 0.79
CA TRP A 314 -10.02 -10.70 -0.10
C TRP A 314 -10.64 -11.88 -0.87
N GLU A 315 -9.82 -12.78 -1.40
CA GLU A 315 -10.27 -13.98 -2.10
C GLU A 315 -11.08 -14.90 -1.18
N ARG A 316 -10.62 -15.10 0.07
CA ARG A 316 -11.40 -15.84 1.07
C ARG A 316 -12.74 -15.19 1.35
N LYS A 317 -12.77 -13.86 1.54
CA LYS A 317 -14.02 -13.13 1.78
C LYS A 317 -14.98 -13.25 0.60
N LEU A 318 -14.47 -13.14 -0.63
CA LEU A 318 -15.26 -13.33 -1.84
C LEU A 318 -15.81 -14.76 -1.93
N ALA A 319 -15.00 -15.78 -1.62
CA ALA A 319 -15.45 -17.16 -1.61
C ALA A 319 -16.53 -17.41 -0.54
N GLU A 320 -16.37 -16.87 0.66
CA GLU A 320 -17.37 -16.91 1.74
C GLU A 320 -18.68 -16.23 1.30
N GLU A 321 -18.60 -15.07 0.64
CA GLU A 321 -19.78 -14.36 0.10
C GLU A 321 -20.46 -15.11 -1.05
N MET A 322 -19.70 -15.82 -1.90
CA MET A 322 -20.26 -16.65 -2.96
C MET A 322 -20.97 -17.89 -2.39
N LEU A 323 -20.37 -18.56 -1.41
CA LEU A 323 -20.97 -19.70 -0.72
C LEU A 323 -22.26 -19.31 0.00
N ALA A 324 -22.28 -18.18 0.70
CA ALA A 324 -23.48 -17.67 1.37
C ALA A 324 -24.64 -17.44 0.37
N LYS A 325 -24.34 -16.88 -0.81
CA LYS A 325 -25.35 -16.67 -1.86
C LYS A 325 -25.84 -17.98 -2.49
N GLU A 326 -24.98 -18.99 -2.62
CA GLU A 326 -25.40 -20.32 -3.10
C GLU A 326 -26.29 -21.04 -2.08
N GLU A 327 -26.05 -20.88 -0.78
CA GLU A 327 -26.93 -21.42 0.28
C GLU A 327 -28.27 -20.70 0.31
N ASP A 328 -28.29 -19.37 0.17
CA ASP A 328 -29.53 -18.59 0.05
C ASP A 328 -30.37 -19.00 -1.17
N PHE A 329 -29.72 -19.34 -2.29
CA PHE A 329 -30.41 -19.84 -3.50
C PHE A 329 -30.99 -21.25 -3.32
N LYS A 330 -30.38 -22.10 -2.47
CA LYS A 330 -30.90 -23.45 -2.16
C LYS A 330 -32.05 -23.43 -1.16
N LEU A 331 -32.22 -22.35 -0.39
CA LEU A 331 -33.28 -22.17 0.60
C LEU A 331 -34.54 -21.50 0.05
N VAL A 332 -34.58 -21.13 -1.24
CA VAL A 332 -35.83 -20.70 -1.87
C VAL A 332 -36.79 -21.89 -1.86
N PRO A 333 -37.91 -21.84 -1.11
CA PRO A 333 -38.88 -22.92 -1.14
C PRO A 333 -39.41 -22.99 -2.57
N ILE A 334 -39.26 -24.14 -3.22
CA ILE A 334 -40.08 -24.47 -4.39
C ILE A 334 -41.51 -24.25 -3.93
N LEU A 335 -42.14 -23.17 -4.41
CA LEU A 335 -43.54 -22.90 -4.20
C LEU A 335 -44.28 -24.14 -4.70
N LYS A 336 -44.71 -24.98 -3.75
CA LYS A 336 -45.57 -26.12 -4.04
C LYS A 336 -46.80 -25.54 -4.69
N THR A 337 -46.99 -25.86 -5.96
CA THR A 337 -48.23 -25.56 -6.67
C THR A 337 -49.38 -26.17 -5.87
N PRO A 338 -50.46 -25.42 -5.62
CA PRO A 338 -51.60 -25.92 -4.85
C PRO A 338 -52.43 -26.83 -5.77
N SER A 339 -51.98 -28.07 -5.99
CA SER A 339 -52.81 -29.06 -6.69
C SER A 339 -52.60 -30.52 -6.28
N GLN A 340 -51.92 -30.78 -5.16
CA GLN A 340 -51.79 -32.15 -4.65
C GLN A 340 -52.10 -32.28 -3.15
N GLU A 341 -53.15 -31.59 -2.69
CA GLU A 341 -53.98 -32.11 -1.61
C GLU A 341 -55.05 -33.02 -2.20
N ARG A 342 -54.70 -34.28 -2.48
CA ARG A 342 -55.64 -35.40 -2.44
C ARG A 342 -54.91 -36.73 -2.57
N LYS A 343 -55.07 -37.52 -1.52
CA LYS A 343 -54.99 -39.00 -1.45
C LYS A 343 -53.58 -39.62 -1.37
N ALA A 344 -53.19 -39.95 -0.14
CA ALA A 344 -52.92 -41.35 0.24
C ALA A 344 -52.84 -41.45 1.77
N ARG A 345 -53.96 -41.88 2.38
CA ARG A 345 -53.95 -42.59 3.67
C ARG A 345 -53.56 -44.05 3.40
N SER A 346 -53.00 -44.71 4.42
CA SER A 346 -52.56 -46.12 4.49
C SER A 346 -51.17 -46.37 3.89
N ARG A 347 -50.21 -47.05 4.52
CA ARG A 347 -50.14 -47.93 5.70
C ARG A 347 -48.67 -47.98 6.16
N SER A 348 -48.40 -48.00 7.47
CA SER A 348 -47.39 -48.88 8.09
C SER A 348 -47.14 -48.52 9.57
N ARG A 349 -47.73 -49.31 10.47
CA ARG A 349 -47.20 -49.55 11.81
C ARG A 349 -47.49 -51.02 12.15
N SER A 350 -46.50 -51.88 11.97
CA SER A 350 -45.89 -52.57 13.11
C SER A 350 -44.71 -53.45 12.69
N PRO A 351 -43.73 -53.65 13.58
CA PRO A 351 -42.46 -54.30 13.30
C PRO A 351 -42.51 -55.78 13.73
N ASN A 352 -42.21 -56.70 12.82
CA ASN A 352 -42.01 -58.10 13.18
C ASN A 352 -40.52 -58.42 13.32
N HIS A 353 -40.18 -58.73 14.57
CA HIS A 353 -39.05 -59.47 15.09
C HIS A 353 -38.66 -60.72 14.26
N PHE A 354 -37.35 -60.94 14.10
CA PHE A 354 -36.67 -62.25 14.20
C PHE A 354 -35.19 -62.00 14.62
N PRO A 355 -34.48 -62.96 15.23
CA PRO A 355 -33.66 -62.80 16.43
C PRO A 355 -32.15 -62.92 16.12
N PRO A 356 -31.26 -62.68 17.10
CA PRO A 356 -29.82 -62.81 16.91
C PRO A 356 -29.39 -64.27 17.00
N LEU A 357 -28.43 -64.68 16.16
CA LEU A 357 -27.63 -65.89 16.39
C LEU A 357 -26.25 -65.49 16.89
N SER A 358 -25.94 -66.01 18.07
CA SER A 358 -24.79 -65.80 18.94
C SER A 358 -23.59 -66.67 18.53
N PRO A 359 -22.34 -66.25 18.82
CA PRO A 359 -21.21 -67.15 18.91
C PRO A 359 -20.88 -67.45 20.39
N SER A 360 -20.93 -68.73 20.74
CA SER A 360 -20.26 -69.28 21.93
C SER A 360 -19.41 -70.49 21.51
N HIS A 361 -18.10 -70.29 21.51
CA HIS A 361 -17.07 -71.34 21.69
C HIS A 361 -17.19 -71.98 23.10
N PRO A 362 -16.34 -72.93 23.58
CA PRO A 362 -15.17 -73.62 23.00
C PRO A 362 -15.09 -75.16 23.29
N ARG A 363 -14.25 -75.89 22.54
CA ARG A 363 -13.15 -76.74 23.04
C ARG A 363 -12.35 -77.31 21.87
#